data_AF-A0A419HGB9-F1
#
_entry.id   AF-A0A419HGB9-F1
#
_cell.length_a   1.000
_cell.length_b   1.000
_cell.length_c   1.000
_cell.angle_alpha   90.00
_cell.angle_beta   90.00
_cell.angle_gamma   90.00
#
_symmetry.space_group_name_H-M   'P 1'
#
loop_
_entity.id
_entity.type
_entity.pdbx_description
1 polymer ?
#
loop_
_entity_poly.entity_id
_entity_poly.type
_entity_poly.pdbx_seq_one_letter_code
_entity_poly.pdbx_strand_id
1 'polypeptide(L)' 'MNTRWFKSSHSGAKNNCVECCHLSGGIAVRDSKAPQLVLSFADHAWTVFLGALQRRFR' A
#
# COMPACT_ATOMS: atom_id res chain seq x y z
N MET A 1 -11.76 2.46 14.00
CA MET A 1 -10.97 2.62 12.74
C MET A 1 -9.58 2.06 13.02
N ASN A 2 -9.23 0.90 12.47
CA ASN A 2 -7.96 0.26 12.77
C ASN A 2 -6.84 0.92 11.95
N THR A 3 -6.26 2.01 12.45
CA THR A 3 -5.19 2.78 11.80
C THR A 3 -3.82 2.14 12.01
N ARG A 4 -3.75 0.81 12.03
CA ARG A 4 -2.51 0.09 12.32
C ARG A 4 -1.70 -0.06 11.04
N TRP A 5 -0.70 0.80 10.90
CA TRP A 5 0.30 0.70 9.85
C TRP A 5 1.18 -0.54 10.04
N PHE A 6 1.49 -1.22 8.94
CA PHE A 6 2.42 -2.34 8.90
C PHE A 6 3.37 -2.16 7.71
N LYS A 7 4.62 -2.57 7.89
CA LYS A 7 5.63 -2.52 6.83
C LYS A 7 5.41 -3.69 5.86
N SER A 8 5.52 -3.43 4.57
CA SER A 8 5.49 -4.47 3.54
C SER A 8 6.63 -5.46 3.73
N SER A 9 6.37 -6.76 3.58
CA SER A 9 7.38 -7.82 3.63
C SER A 9 8.46 -7.70 2.55
N HIS A 10 8.18 -6.94 1.48
CA HIS A 10 9.15 -6.63 0.42
C HIS A 10 10.10 -5.47 0.78
N SER A 11 9.90 -4.83 1.95
CA SER A 11 10.79 -3.77 2.42
C SER A 11 12.05 -4.38 3.03
N GLY A 12 13.20 -4.20 2.38
CA GLY A 12 14.50 -4.64 2.89
C GLY A 12 15.08 -3.68 3.92
N ALA A 13 16.12 -4.12 4.64
CA ALA A 13 16.79 -3.33 5.69
C ALA A 13 17.37 -1.98 5.20
N LYS A 14 17.62 -1.83 3.89
CA LYS A 14 18.32 -0.66 3.33
C LYS A 14 17.53 0.17 2.31
N ASN A 15 16.42 -0.31 1.73
CA ASN A 15 15.64 0.50 0.77
C ASN A 15 14.20 0.00 0.54
N ASN A 16 13.39 0.89 -0.07
CA ASN A 16 12.00 0.65 -0.51
C ASN A 16 11.02 0.32 0.63
N CYS A 17 11.14 1.04 1.75
CA CYS A 17 10.27 0.85 2.90
C CYS A 17 8.88 1.43 2.63
N VAL A 18 7.93 0.55 2.31
CA VAL A 18 6.52 0.91 2.12
C VAL A 18 5.73 0.44 3.32
N GLU A 19 4.85 1.28 3.83
CA GLU A 19 3.88 0.95 4.86
C GLU A 19 2.46 0.98 4.30
N CYS A 20 1.65 0.06 4.79
CA CYS A 20 0.24 -0.07 4.43
C CYS A 20 -0.64 -0.04 5.67
N CYS A 21 -1.89 0.37 5.51
CA CYS A 21 -2.91 0.30 6.55
C CYS A 21 -4.25 -0.12 5.94
N HIS A 22 -4.89 -1.14 6.52
CA HIS A 22 -6.25 -1.53 6.14
C HIS A 22 -7.25 -0.52 6.69
N LEU A 23 -8.12 -0.04 5.82
CA LEU A 23 -9.24 0.84 6.17
C LEU A 23 -10.54 0.04 6.04
N SER A 24 -11.65 0.57 6.56
CA SER A 24 -12.95 -0.11 6.50
C SER A 24 -13.52 -0.28 5.07
N GLY A 25 -12.92 0.35 4.07
CA GLY A 25 -13.36 0.29 2.67
C GLY A 25 -12.24 0.57 1.69
N GLY A 26 -11.01 0.24 2.08
CA GLY A 26 -9.84 0.57 1.29
C GLY A 26 -8.51 0.25 1.94
N ILE A 27 -7.46 0.77 1.31
CA ILE A 27 -6.08 0.67 1.79
C ILE A 27 -5.39 2.02 1.68
N ALA A 28 -4.61 2.35 2.71
CA ALA A 28 -3.68 3.47 2.66
C ALA A 28 -2.26 2.93 2.46
N VAL A 29 -1.46 3.61 1.65
CA VAL A 29 -0.08 3.27 1.34
C VAL A 29 0.77 4.53 1.49
N ARG A 30 1.94 4.40 2.10
CA ARG A 30 2.91 5.50 2.22
C ARG A 30 4.34 5.01 2.19
N ASP A 31 5.25 5.93 1.92
CA ASP A 31 6.68 5.71 2.10
C ASP A 31 7.04 5.87 3.59
N SER A 32 7.80 4.93 4.17
CA SER A 32 8.19 5.00 5.58
C SER A 32 9.13 6.16 5.89
N LYS A 33 9.87 6.66 4.90
CA LYS A 33 10.80 7.80 5.03
C LYS A 33 10.08 9.14 4.82
N ALA A 34 8.88 9.15 4.24
CA ALA A 34 8.02 10.33 4.10
C ALA A 34 6.57 10.03 4.55
N PRO A 35 6.33 9.73 5.85
CA PRO A 35 5.07 9.20 6.35
C PRO A 35 3.87 10.16 6.28
N GLN A 36 4.12 11.44 5.96
CA GLN A 36 3.11 12.48 5.80
C GLN A 36 2.36 12.43 4.45
N LEU A 37 2.93 11.77 3.43
CA LEU A 37 2.28 11.62 2.13
C LEU A 37 1.62 10.24 2.04
N VAL A 38 0.29 10.24 2.09
CA VAL A 38 -0.52 9.02 2.10
C VAL A 38 -1.34 8.93 0.82
N LEU A 39 -1.19 7.81 0.11
CA LEU A 39 -2.06 7.44 -1.00
C LEU A 39 -3.15 6.51 -0.46
N SER A 40 -4.42 6.90 -0.63
CA SER A 40 -5.56 6.10 -0.18
C SER A 40 -6.38 5.63 -1.37
N PHE A 41 -6.73 4.35 -1.37
CA PHE A 41 -7.50 3.72 -2.44
C PHE A 41 -8.75 3.06 -1.85
N ALA A 42 -9.89 3.22 -2.52
CA ALA A 42 -11.06 2.40 -2.24
C ALA A 42 -10.81 0.95 -2.69
N ASP A 43 -11.48 -0.03 -2.07
CA ASP A 43 -11.26 -1.46 -2.33
C ASP A 43 -11.37 -1.85 -3.82
N HIS A 44 -12.37 -1.31 -4.51
CA HIS A 44 -12.55 -1.56 -5.95
C HIS A 44 -11.37 -1.01 -6.77
N ALA A 45 -10.92 0.21 -6.48
CA ALA A 45 -9.80 0.82 -7.19
C ALA A 45 -8.49 0.05 -6.94
N TRP A 46 -8.28 -0.41 -5.70
CA TRP A 46 -7.12 -1.23 -5.36
C TRP A 46 -7.11 -2.57 -6.11
N THR A 47 -8.27 -3.23 -6.20
CA THR A 47 -8.43 -4.48 -6.94
C THR A 47 -8.13 -4.31 -8.43
N VAL A 48 -8.67 -3.27 -9.05
CA VAL A 48 -8.41 -2.95 -10.47
C VAL A 48 -6.94 -2.65 -10.71
N PHE A 49 -6.31 -1.87 -9.84
CA PHE A 49 -4.89 -1.53 -9.91
C PHE A 49 -4.00 -2.79 -9.89
N LEU A 50 -4.22 -3.69 -8.92
CA LEU A 50 -3.47 -4.95 -8.84
C LEU A 50 -3.69 -5.83 -10.06
N GLY A 51 -4.92 -5.94 -10.56
CA GLY A 51 -5.22 -6.70 -11.77
C GLY A 51 -4.59 -6.12 -13.04
N ALA A 52 -4.40 -4.81 -13.11
CA ALA A 52 -3.66 -4.17 -14.21
C ALA A 52 -2.16 -4.48 -14.15
N LEU A 53 -1.55 -4.47 -12.95
CA LEU A 53 -0.15 -4.84 -12.77
C LEU A 53 0.11 -6.30 -13.14
N GLN A 54 -0.71 -7.23 -12.65
CA GLN A 54 -0.52 -8.67 -12.92
C GLN A 54 -0.63 -9.03 -14.41
N ARG A 55 -1.45 -8.31 -15.18
CA ARG A 55 -1.55 -8.49 -16.64
C ARG A 55 -0.31 -8.04 -17.41
N ARG A 56 0.51 -7.16 -16.82
CA ARG A 56 1.70 -6.60 -17.46
C ARG A 56 2.99 -7.37 -17.13
N PHE A 57 2.93 -8.28 -16.17
CA PHE A 57 4.03 -9.17 -15.77
C PHE A 57 3.80 -10.64 -16.16
N ARG A 58 2.81 -10.91 -17.02
CA ARG A 58 2.67 -12.15 -17.80
C ARG A 58 3.08 -11.86 -19.24
#